data_AF-A0A251QGN9-F1
#
_entry.id   AF-A0A251QGN9-F1
#
_cell.length_a   1.000
_cell.length_b   1.000
_cell.length_c   1.000
_cell.angle_alpha   90.00
_cell.angle_beta   90.00
_cell.angle_gamma   90.00
#
_symmetry.space_group_name_H-M   'P 1'
#
loop_
_entity.id
_entity.type
_entity.pdbx_description
1 polymer ?
#
loop_
_entity_poly.entity_id
_entity_poly.type
_entity_poly.pdbx_seq_one_letter_code
_entity_poly.pdbx_strand_id
1 'polypeptide(L)'
;MFGLSIDQGAVRLLRRAVAPFIQMPCFYGKMYISPDDLTFIAASTPNPTVHNPSVVTTLRLRPSFFSNFNCDESLCLVVDLNHLYHILCLARDDDYLGIYGNGTHDRISIVLLGAATRDFRDADMDVVSIHHGQMNVPQFQYEYQVIVGIPSMLFRTSIVELHQFGVTVFAEVTDTQVKFSVGNEQVVFSKELEQCVIGGAVSEDPVSLVFSLWHVQAMVHASAVSDRVWLLGQSNGLHVMLNCPVGESGNRMFYFG
;
A
#
# COMPACT_ATOMS: atom_id res chain seq x y z
N MET A 1 -22.90 -5.02 -10.52
CA MET A 1 -21.97 -4.48 -11.53
C MET A 1 -21.12 -3.41 -10.86
N PHE A 2 -19.97 -3.06 -11.42
CA PHE A 2 -19.23 -1.88 -10.99
C PHE A 2 -18.65 -1.10 -12.16
N GLY A 3 -18.49 0.20 -11.96
CA GLY A 3 -17.89 1.13 -12.90
C GLY A 3 -17.17 2.24 -12.13
N LEU A 4 -15.87 2.34 -12.37
CA LEU A 4 -14.99 3.32 -11.75
C LEU A 4 -14.39 4.21 -12.83
N SER A 5 -14.24 5.50 -12.53
CA SER A 5 -13.66 6.46 -13.46
C SER A 5 -12.68 7.37 -12.76
N ILE A 6 -11.54 7.62 -13.39
CA ILE A 6 -10.46 8.44 -12.87
C ILE A 6 -10.21 9.56 -13.88
N ASP A 7 -10.29 10.79 -13.38
CA ASP A 7 -10.03 11.99 -14.15
C ASP A 7 -8.52 12.24 -14.36
N GLN A 8 -8.25 13.20 -15.22
CA GLN A 8 -6.92 13.62 -15.63
C GLN A 8 -6.04 13.95 -14.41
N GLY A 9 -4.80 13.44 -14.40
CA GLY A 9 -3.83 13.68 -13.33
C GLY A 9 -3.83 12.66 -12.18
N ALA A 10 -4.95 11.96 -11.94
CA ALA A 10 -5.02 10.92 -10.92
C ALA A 10 -4.54 9.54 -11.42
N VAL A 11 -4.48 9.33 -12.73
CA VAL A 11 -3.93 8.10 -13.35
C VAL A 11 -2.47 7.86 -12.95
N ARG A 12 -1.63 8.91 -12.97
CA ARG A 12 -0.24 8.83 -12.52
C ARG A 12 -0.16 8.38 -11.06
N LEU A 13 -1.01 8.92 -10.21
CA LEU A 13 -1.04 8.57 -8.79
C LEU A 13 -1.47 7.12 -8.58
N LEU A 14 -2.52 6.65 -9.28
CA LEU A 14 -2.94 5.24 -9.26
C LEU A 14 -1.80 4.32 -9.71
N ARG A 15 -1.15 4.61 -10.85
CA ARG A 15 -0.02 3.82 -11.37
C ARG A 15 1.07 3.67 -10.31
N ARG A 16 1.46 4.79 -9.68
CA ARG A 16 2.49 4.79 -8.63
C ARG A 16 2.05 4.06 -7.36
N ALA A 17 0.76 4.08 -7.03
CA ALA A 17 0.21 3.38 -5.86
C ALA A 17 0.08 1.86 -6.05
N VAL A 18 -0.09 1.40 -7.30
CA VAL A 18 -0.09 -0.02 -7.68
C VAL A 18 1.33 -0.57 -7.82
N ALA A 19 2.30 0.25 -8.25
CA ALA A 19 3.69 -0.15 -8.48
C ALA A 19 4.34 -0.98 -7.34
N PRO A 20 4.11 -0.73 -6.04
CA PRO A 20 4.72 -1.53 -4.99
C PRO A 20 4.31 -3.01 -5.01
N PHE A 21 3.14 -3.38 -5.58
CA PHE A 21 2.78 -4.79 -5.72
C PHE A 21 3.75 -5.55 -6.62
N ILE A 22 4.16 -4.95 -7.75
CA ILE A 22 5.08 -5.61 -8.69
C ILE A 22 6.54 -5.63 -8.21
N GLN A 23 6.85 -4.95 -7.10
CA GLN A 23 8.17 -5.01 -6.44
C GLN A 23 8.24 -6.14 -5.40
N MET A 24 7.13 -6.83 -5.17
CA MET A 24 7.03 -7.96 -4.25
C MET A 24 6.77 -9.24 -5.05
N PRO A 25 7.17 -10.41 -4.54
CA PRO A 25 6.85 -11.68 -5.17
C PRO A 25 5.37 -12.05 -4.89
N CYS A 26 4.46 -11.26 -5.45
CA CYS A 26 3.02 -11.50 -5.43
C CYS A 26 2.43 -11.29 -6.83
N PHE A 27 2.11 -12.39 -7.51
CA PHE A 27 1.60 -12.36 -8.87
C PHE A 27 0.10 -12.06 -8.92
N TYR A 28 -0.67 -12.77 -8.08
CA TYR A 28 -2.10 -12.60 -7.95
C TYR A 28 -2.45 -11.85 -6.67
N GLY A 29 -3.44 -10.97 -6.77
CA GLY A 29 -4.02 -10.25 -5.65
C GLY A 29 -5.54 -10.31 -5.67
N LYS A 30 -6.14 -9.95 -4.55
CA LYS A 30 -7.59 -9.77 -4.43
C LYS A 30 -7.92 -8.30 -4.63
N MET A 31 -8.73 -8.00 -5.62
CA MET A 31 -9.40 -6.72 -5.82
C MET A 31 -10.79 -6.82 -5.17
N TYR A 32 -10.92 -6.24 -3.99
CA TYR A 32 -12.19 -6.05 -3.32
C TYR A 32 -12.78 -4.72 -3.72
N ILE A 33 -14.04 -4.72 -4.17
CA ILE A 33 -14.78 -3.52 -4.45
C ILE A 33 -16.09 -3.55 -3.68
N SER A 34 -16.42 -2.45 -3.02
CA SER A 34 -17.65 -2.24 -2.26
C SER A 34 -18.15 -0.82 -2.51
N PRO A 35 -19.35 -0.44 -2.06
CA PRO A 35 -19.80 0.95 -2.15
C PRO A 35 -18.88 1.96 -1.43
N ASP A 36 -18.09 1.50 -0.45
CA ASP A 36 -17.30 2.36 0.44
C ASP A 36 -15.82 2.48 0.03
N ASP A 37 -15.29 1.54 -0.75
CA ASP A 37 -13.91 1.57 -1.25
C ASP A 37 -13.61 0.55 -2.35
N LEU A 38 -12.48 0.80 -3.02
CA LEU A 38 -11.72 -0.18 -3.79
C LEU A 38 -10.45 -0.55 -3.01
N THR A 39 -10.25 -1.83 -2.74
CA THR A 39 -9.10 -2.33 -1.99
C THR A 39 -8.40 -3.49 -2.73
N PHE A 40 -7.13 -3.31 -3.08
CA PHE A 40 -6.26 -4.38 -3.55
C PHE A 40 -5.48 -4.97 -2.39
N ILE A 41 -5.36 -6.30 -2.34
CA ILE A 41 -4.68 -7.03 -1.28
C ILE A 41 -3.82 -8.13 -1.88
N ALA A 42 -2.57 -8.21 -1.45
CA ALA A 42 -1.66 -9.29 -1.81
C ALA A 42 -0.76 -9.64 -0.62
N ALA A 43 -0.16 -10.83 -0.66
CA ALA A 43 0.83 -11.26 0.31
C ALA A 43 2.07 -11.74 -0.44
N SER A 44 3.26 -11.36 0.02
CA SER A 44 4.50 -11.88 -0.56
C SER A 44 4.61 -13.38 -0.31
N THR A 45 5.11 -14.15 -1.28
CA THR A 45 5.46 -15.55 -1.03
C THR A 45 6.54 -15.65 0.05
N PRO A 46 6.29 -16.34 1.18
CA PRO A 46 7.32 -16.55 2.19
C PRO A 46 8.43 -17.43 1.63
N ASN A 47 9.67 -17.19 2.05
CA ASN A 47 10.78 -18.07 1.73
C ASN A 47 11.41 -18.60 3.03
N PRO A 48 11.12 -19.86 3.41
CA PRO A 48 11.55 -20.42 4.68
C PRO A 48 13.07 -20.65 4.73
N THR A 49 13.76 -20.79 3.59
CA THR A 49 15.22 -21.05 3.58
C THR A 49 16.04 -19.83 4.01
N VAL A 50 15.47 -18.63 3.84
CA VAL A 50 16.10 -17.36 4.22
C VAL A 50 15.35 -16.67 5.36
N HIS A 51 14.43 -17.37 6.04
CA HIS A 51 13.60 -16.81 7.12
C HIS A 51 12.86 -15.51 6.72
N ASN A 52 12.36 -15.43 5.48
CA ASN A 52 11.58 -14.29 4.99
C ASN A 52 10.09 -14.51 5.29
N PRO A 53 9.49 -13.82 6.29
CA PRO A 53 8.08 -13.95 6.60
C PRO A 53 7.21 -13.36 5.49
N SER A 54 5.97 -13.84 5.42
CA SER A 54 4.97 -13.26 4.50
C SER A 54 4.58 -11.85 4.97
N VAL A 55 4.70 -10.87 4.08
CA VAL A 55 4.21 -9.51 4.30
C VAL A 55 2.92 -9.33 3.51
N VAL A 56 1.84 -9.01 4.21
CA VAL A 56 0.58 -8.59 3.58
C VAL A 56 0.71 -7.13 3.21
N THR A 57 0.27 -6.77 2.01
CA THR A 57 0.25 -5.39 1.55
C THR A 57 -1.08 -5.07 0.89
N THR A 58 -1.55 -3.84 1.11
CA THR A 58 -2.84 -3.38 0.59
C THR A 58 -2.73 -2.00 -0.02
N LEU A 59 -3.60 -1.74 -1.01
CA LEU A 59 -3.88 -0.42 -1.51
C LEU A 59 -5.39 -0.21 -1.35
N ARG A 60 -5.78 0.74 -0.50
CA ARG A 60 -7.19 1.10 -0.27
C ARG A 60 -7.45 2.49 -0.82
N LEU A 61 -8.46 2.63 -1.66
CA LEU A 61 -8.86 3.88 -2.31
C LEU A 61 -10.34 4.14 -2.00
N ARG A 62 -10.64 5.29 -1.39
CA ARG A 62 -12.01 5.74 -1.14
C ARG A 62 -12.67 6.20 -2.45
N PRO A 63 -14.01 6.20 -2.54
CA PRO A 63 -14.76 6.72 -3.69
C PRO A 63 -14.32 8.11 -4.13
N SER A 64 -13.92 8.98 -3.19
CA SER A 64 -13.40 10.32 -3.45
C SER A 64 -12.07 10.37 -4.22
N PHE A 65 -11.41 9.24 -4.46
CA PHE A 65 -10.27 9.13 -5.38
C PHE A 65 -10.72 9.15 -6.85
N PHE A 66 -11.98 8.81 -7.11
CA PHE A 66 -12.54 8.59 -8.44
C PHE A 66 -13.50 9.73 -8.78
N SER A 67 -13.57 10.08 -10.07
CA SER A 67 -14.57 11.03 -10.56
C SER A 67 -15.96 10.41 -10.67
N ASN A 68 -16.01 9.10 -10.87
CA ASN A 68 -17.21 8.30 -10.73
C ASN A 68 -16.87 6.97 -10.04
N PHE A 69 -17.70 6.58 -9.08
CA PHE A 69 -17.55 5.34 -8.34
C PHE A 69 -18.94 4.73 -8.16
N ASN A 70 -19.24 3.68 -8.93
CA ASN A 70 -20.48 2.93 -8.81
C ASN A 70 -20.16 1.44 -8.55
N CYS A 71 -20.83 0.86 -7.56
CA CYS A 71 -20.72 -0.53 -7.20
C CYS A 71 -22.06 -0.99 -6.61
N ASP A 72 -22.79 -1.86 -7.34
CA ASP A 72 -24.11 -2.30 -6.91
C ASP A 72 -24.04 -3.33 -5.76
N GLU A 73 -22.97 -4.13 -5.73
CA GLU A 73 -22.76 -5.23 -4.79
C GLU A 73 -21.27 -5.38 -4.47
N SER A 74 -20.95 -5.76 -3.24
CA SER A 74 -19.57 -6.02 -2.85
C SER A 74 -19.04 -7.29 -3.52
N LEU A 75 -17.91 -7.17 -4.21
CA LEU A 75 -17.24 -8.24 -4.95
C LEU A 75 -15.79 -8.39 -4.51
N CYS A 76 -15.30 -9.62 -4.54
CA CYS A 76 -13.89 -9.95 -4.42
C CYS A 76 -13.44 -10.68 -5.68
N LEU A 77 -12.55 -10.07 -6.43
CA LEU A 77 -12.03 -10.59 -7.69
C LEU A 77 -10.56 -10.96 -7.50
N VAL A 78 -10.16 -12.16 -7.88
CA VAL A 78 -8.74 -12.53 -7.93
C VAL A 78 -8.19 -12.15 -9.31
N VAL A 79 -7.17 -11.28 -9.32
CA VAL A 79 -6.64 -10.65 -10.53
C VAL A 79 -5.12 -10.70 -10.58
N ASP A 80 -4.55 -10.63 -11.79
CA ASP A 80 -3.10 -10.48 -11.99
C ASP A 80 -2.70 -9.01 -11.81
N LEU A 81 -1.97 -8.71 -10.74
CA LEU A 81 -1.54 -7.36 -10.42
C LEU A 81 -0.43 -6.85 -11.35
N ASN A 82 0.36 -7.74 -11.97
CA ASN A 82 1.34 -7.37 -12.99
C ASN A 82 0.62 -6.93 -14.26
N HIS A 83 -0.40 -7.67 -14.69
CA HIS A 83 -1.19 -7.29 -15.85
C HIS A 83 -1.89 -5.95 -15.64
N LEU A 84 -2.51 -5.74 -14.47
CA LEU A 84 -3.08 -4.43 -14.10
C LEU A 84 -2.02 -3.31 -14.21
N TYR A 85 -0.83 -3.52 -13.62
CA TYR A 85 0.22 -2.52 -13.67
C TYR A 85 0.73 -2.24 -15.09
N HIS A 86 0.84 -3.27 -15.93
CA HIS A 86 1.20 -3.11 -17.34
C HIS A 86 0.17 -2.26 -18.09
N ILE A 87 -1.12 -2.51 -17.91
CA ILE A 87 -2.19 -1.69 -18.52
C ILE A 87 -2.08 -0.23 -18.02
N LEU A 88 -1.85 -0.02 -16.73
CA LEU A 88 -1.66 1.32 -16.17
C LEU A 88 -0.43 2.04 -16.76
N CYS A 89 0.63 1.31 -17.12
CA CYS A 89 1.81 1.88 -17.79
C CYS A 89 1.54 2.31 -19.23
N LEU A 90 0.52 1.77 -19.90
CA LEU A 90 0.10 2.20 -21.24
C LEU A 90 -0.73 3.50 -21.21
N ALA A 91 -1.34 3.81 -20.06
CA ALA A 91 -2.04 5.06 -19.86
C ALA A 91 -1.04 6.23 -19.78
N ARG A 92 -1.38 7.36 -20.39
CA ARG A 92 -0.72 8.65 -20.18
C ARG A 92 -1.24 9.29 -18.89
N ASP A 93 -0.49 10.24 -18.36
CA ASP A 93 -0.83 10.90 -17.10
C ASP A 93 -2.09 11.79 -17.21
N ASP A 94 -2.41 12.25 -18.42
CA ASP A 94 -3.56 13.08 -18.77
C ASP A 94 -4.72 12.27 -19.39
N ASP A 95 -4.61 10.95 -19.48
CA ASP A 95 -5.72 10.11 -19.96
C ASP A 95 -6.86 10.09 -18.92
N TYR A 96 -8.09 9.94 -19.43
CA TYR A 96 -9.19 9.40 -18.64
C TYR A 96 -9.05 7.88 -18.56
N LEU A 97 -9.33 7.31 -17.38
CA LEU A 97 -9.30 5.87 -17.17
C LEU A 97 -10.62 5.39 -16.58
N GLY A 98 -11.26 4.41 -17.21
CA GLY A 98 -12.42 3.69 -16.70
C GLY A 98 -12.10 2.23 -16.38
N ILE A 99 -12.64 1.69 -15.29
CA ILE A 99 -12.54 0.27 -14.91
C ILE A 99 -13.95 -0.27 -14.71
N TYR A 100 -14.32 -1.31 -15.45
CA TYR A 100 -15.67 -1.86 -15.48
C TYR A 100 -15.65 -3.37 -15.30
N GLY A 101 -16.62 -3.90 -14.57
CA GLY A 101 -16.77 -5.34 -14.38
C GLY A 101 -18.06 -5.69 -13.66
N ASN A 102 -18.24 -6.98 -13.38
CA ASN A 102 -19.40 -7.49 -12.67
C ASN A 102 -19.07 -8.82 -11.97
N GLY A 103 -20.01 -9.36 -11.21
CA GLY A 103 -19.85 -10.63 -10.49
C GLY A 103 -20.14 -11.89 -11.31
N THR A 104 -20.41 -11.77 -12.61
CA THR A 104 -20.83 -12.90 -13.46
C THR A 104 -19.90 -13.20 -14.63
N HIS A 105 -19.02 -12.26 -14.99
CA HIS A 105 -18.07 -12.40 -16.10
C HIS A 105 -16.65 -12.43 -15.53
N ASP A 106 -15.82 -13.30 -16.10
CA ASP A 106 -14.43 -13.51 -15.74
C ASP A 106 -13.48 -12.47 -16.37
N ARG A 107 -13.96 -11.25 -16.63
CA ARG A 107 -13.18 -10.17 -17.25
C ARG A 107 -13.48 -8.82 -16.61
N ILE A 108 -12.43 -8.03 -16.42
CA ILE A 108 -12.49 -6.59 -16.10
C ILE A 108 -12.06 -5.83 -17.34
N SER A 109 -12.88 -4.90 -17.79
CA SER A 109 -12.57 -4.03 -18.92
C SER A 109 -12.00 -2.70 -18.42
N ILE A 110 -10.88 -2.30 -18.99
CA ILE A 110 -10.20 -1.04 -18.69
C ILE A 110 -10.19 -0.19 -19.97
N VAL A 111 -10.73 1.00 -19.86
CA VAL A 111 -10.86 1.95 -20.97
C VAL A 111 -9.95 3.13 -20.71
N LEU A 112 -9.14 3.49 -21.70
CA LEU A 112 -8.27 4.66 -21.69
C LEU A 112 -8.68 5.60 -22.81
N LEU A 113 -8.91 6.87 -22.48
CA LEU A 113 -9.26 7.90 -23.45
C LEU A 113 -8.29 9.08 -23.34
N GLY A 114 -7.56 9.33 -24.44
CA GLY A 114 -6.62 10.44 -24.53
C GLY A 114 -7.33 11.78 -24.54
N ALA A 115 -7.01 12.66 -23.59
CA ALA A 115 -7.63 13.99 -23.50
C ALA A 115 -7.34 14.84 -24.75
N ALA A 116 -6.07 14.88 -25.17
CA ALA A 116 -5.64 15.68 -26.31
C ALA A 116 -5.88 15.00 -27.67
N THR A 117 -5.56 13.71 -27.78
CA THR A 117 -5.61 13.00 -29.07
C THR A 117 -6.98 12.39 -29.37
N ARG A 118 -7.85 12.26 -28.35
CA ARG A 118 -9.13 11.54 -28.44
C ARG A 118 -8.98 10.05 -28.79
N ASP A 119 -7.77 9.50 -28.66
CA ASP A 119 -7.53 8.08 -28.90
C ASP A 119 -8.23 7.25 -27.82
N PHE A 120 -9.05 6.31 -28.26
CA PHE A 120 -9.68 5.32 -27.42
C PHE A 120 -8.85 4.03 -27.44
N ARG A 121 -8.55 3.49 -26.27
CA ARG A 121 -7.88 2.20 -26.10
C ARG A 121 -8.63 1.37 -25.08
N ASP A 122 -8.91 0.14 -25.41
CA ASP A 122 -9.48 -0.86 -24.52
C ASP A 122 -8.42 -1.91 -24.16
N ALA A 123 -8.48 -2.37 -22.92
CA ALA A 123 -7.72 -3.50 -22.44
C ALA A 123 -8.62 -4.33 -21.55
N ASP A 124 -8.51 -5.64 -21.64
CA ASP A 124 -9.22 -6.55 -20.75
C ASP A 124 -8.23 -7.30 -19.87
N MET A 125 -8.64 -7.56 -18.64
CA MET A 125 -7.92 -8.38 -17.68
C MET A 125 -8.79 -9.53 -17.24
N ASP A 126 -8.28 -10.76 -17.34
CA ASP A 126 -8.98 -11.94 -16.88
C ASP A 126 -9.07 -11.97 -15.35
N VAL A 127 -10.21 -12.44 -14.84
CA VAL A 127 -10.49 -12.65 -13.43
C VAL A 127 -10.38 -14.15 -13.15
N VAL A 128 -9.46 -14.51 -12.27
CA VAL A 128 -9.19 -15.91 -11.93
C VAL A 128 -10.34 -16.54 -11.14
N SER A 129 -10.90 -15.79 -10.19
CA SER A 129 -12.05 -16.21 -9.43
C SER A 129 -12.85 -15.02 -8.90
N ILE A 130 -14.15 -15.24 -8.73
CA ILE A 130 -15.10 -14.26 -8.22
C ILE A 130 -15.69 -14.81 -6.92
N HIS A 131 -15.72 -13.99 -5.89
CA HIS A 131 -16.37 -14.30 -4.62
C HIS A 131 -17.31 -13.16 -4.25
N HIS A 132 -18.56 -13.50 -3.93
CA HIS A 132 -19.54 -12.58 -3.35
C HIS A 132 -19.43 -12.61 -1.83
N GLY A 133 -19.54 -11.45 -1.18
CA GLY A 133 -19.54 -11.35 0.29
C GLY A 133 -18.43 -10.47 0.86
N GLN A 134 -18.24 -10.57 2.18
CA GLN A 134 -17.42 -9.62 2.94
C GLN A 134 -15.92 -9.90 2.87
N MET A 135 -15.14 -8.82 2.89
CA MET A 135 -13.69 -8.85 2.95
C MET A 135 -13.22 -9.32 4.33
N ASN A 136 -12.54 -10.46 4.37
CA ASN A 136 -11.94 -11.00 5.60
C ASN A 136 -10.43 -10.87 5.55
N VAL A 137 -9.92 -9.79 6.14
CA VAL A 137 -8.48 -9.47 6.24
C VAL A 137 -8.16 -9.28 7.72
N PRO A 138 -7.53 -10.26 8.39
CA PRO A 138 -7.27 -10.19 9.83
C PRO A 138 -6.53 -8.93 10.25
N GLN A 139 -5.63 -8.45 9.40
CA GLN A 139 -4.81 -7.26 9.65
C GLN A 139 -5.63 -5.98 9.85
N PHE A 140 -6.83 -5.89 9.28
CA PHE A 140 -7.70 -4.72 9.43
C PHE A 140 -8.37 -4.66 10.80
N GLN A 141 -8.32 -5.75 11.56
CA GLN A 141 -8.86 -5.86 12.91
C GLN A 141 -7.81 -5.59 13.98
N TYR A 142 -6.54 -5.40 13.58
CA TYR A 142 -5.47 -5.09 14.53
C TYR A 142 -5.66 -3.69 15.11
N GLU A 143 -5.60 -3.60 16.43
CA GLU A 143 -5.58 -2.34 17.15
C GLU A 143 -4.13 -1.90 17.36
N TYR A 144 -3.82 -0.70 16.87
CA TYR A 144 -2.51 -0.07 17.04
C TYR A 144 -2.62 1.07 18.03
N GLN A 145 -1.81 1.02 19.08
CA GLN A 145 -1.81 2.02 20.15
C GLN A 145 -0.69 3.05 19.98
N VAL A 146 0.33 2.77 19.18
CA VAL A 146 1.47 3.68 18.92
C VAL A 146 1.42 4.16 17.49
N ILE A 147 1.66 5.46 17.28
CA ILE A 147 1.69 6.09 15.97
C ILE A 147 2.96 6.93 15.84
N VAL A 148 3.76 6.65 14.80
CA VAL A 148 4.99 7.36 14.48
C VAL A 148 4.94 7.84 13.03
N GLY A 149 4.89 9.15 12.82
CA GLY A 149 4.94 9.78 11.50
C GLY A 149 6.36 10.23 11.15
N ILE A 150 6.92 9.84 10.01
CA ILE A 150 8.27 10.22 9.57
C ILE A 150 8.19 10.83 8.16
N PRO A 151 8.84 11.99 7.86
CA PRO A 151 8.93 12.51 6.51
C PRO A 151 9.42 11.44 5.54
N SER A 152 8.71 11.24 4.44
CA SER A 152 8.95 10.09 3.56
C SER A 152 10.34 10.08 2.95
N MET A 153 10.93 11.24 2.69
CA MET A 153 12.32 11.34 2.22
C MET A 153 13.33 10.82 3.25
N LEU A 154 13.16 11.20 4.53
CA LEU A 154 14.03 10.73 5.60
C LEU A 154 13.87 9.22 5.79
N PHE A 155 12.62 8.73 5.86
CA PHE A 155 12.33 7.31 5.95
C PHE A 155 12.99 6.52 4.81
N ARG A 156 12.80 6.94 3.54
CA ARG A 156 13.38 6.27 2.37
C ARG A 156 14.90 6.13 2.45
N THR A 157 15.59 7.24 2.70
CA THR A 157 17.05 7.23 2.77
C THR A 157 17.53 6.29 3.88
N SER A 158 16.91 6.37 5.06
CA SER A 158 17.29 5.56 6.20
C SER A 158 17.03 4.07 5.99
N ILE A 159 15.90 3.65 5.42
CA ILE A 159 15.66 2.22 5.18
C ILE A 159 16.57 1.65 4.09
N VAL A 160 16.95 2.44 3.08
CA VAL A 160 17.91 2.00 2.04
C VAL A 160 19.31 1.87 2.62
N GLU A 161 19.71 2.79 3.50
CA GLU A 161 20.98 2.72 4.22
C GLU A 161 21.03 1.51 5.14
N LEU A 162 20.05 1.38 6.04
CA LEU A 162 19.98 0.28 7.02
C LEU A 162 19.86 -1.10 6.36
N HIS A 163 19.20 -1.21 5.20
CA HIS A 163 19.08 -2.47 4.46
C HIS A 163 20.43 -3.06 4.04
N GLN A 164 21.50 -2.25 3.96
CA GLN A 164 22.86 -2.75 3.66
C GLN A 164 23.44 -3.59 4.80
N PHE A 165 22.92 -3.44 6.02
CA PHE A 165 23.42 -4.09 7.23
C PHE A 165 22.54 -5.26 7.70
N GLY A 166 21.35 -5.40 7.12
CA GLY A 166 20.41 -6.45 7.45
C GLY A 166 18.98 -6.09 7.07
N VAL A 167 18.06 -7.02 7.33
CA VAL A 167 16.66 -6.89 6.91
C VAL A 167 15.69 -6.70 8.06
N THR A 168 16.11 -6.84 9.32
CA THR A 168 15.23 -6.70 10.48
C THR A 168 15.52 -5.38 11.17
N VAL A 169 14.54 -4.49 11.19
CA VAL A 169 14.62 -3.20 11.87
C VAL A 169 13.99 -3.32 13.24
N PHE A 170 14.75 -2.92 14.26
CA PHE A 170 14.23 -2.66 15.60
C PHE A 170 14.00 -1.16 15.73
N ALA A 171 12.75 -0.75 15.92
CA ALA A 171 12.35 0.63 16.09
C ALA A 171 11.96 0.87 17.55
N GLU A 172 12.84 1.55 18.29
CA GLU A 172 12.60 1.96 19.67
C GLU A 172 11.94 3.34 19.67
N VAL A 173 10.72 3.42 20.19
CA VAL A 173 9.89 4.63 20.20
C VAL A 173 9.78 5.16 21.62
N THR A 174 10.17 6.42 21.83
CA THR A 174 9.94 7.18 23.06
C THR A 174 9.00 8.36 22.78
N ASP A 175 8.63 9.12 23.81
CA ASP A 175 7.80 10.31 23.69
C ASP A 175 8.41 11.43 22.81
N THR A 176 9.73 11.39 22.65
CA THR A 176 10.60 12.43 22.06
C THR A 176 11.24 12.02 20.74
N GLN A 177 11.50 10.73 20.51
CA GLN A 177 12.18 10.25 19.31
C GLN A 177 11.81 8.82 18.94
N VAL A 178 12.13 8.45 17.71
CA VAL A 178 12.15 7.05 17.26
C VAL A 178 13.55 6.72 16.74
N LYS A 179 14.10 5.59 17.16
CA LYS A 179 15.41 5.11 16.74
C LYS A 179 15.25 3.78 16.00
N PHE A 180 15.67 3.75 14.74
CA PHE A 180 15.78 2.51 13.98
C PHE A 180 17.18 1.94 14.13
N SER A 181 17.29 0.63 14.33
CA SER A 181 18.55 -0.09 14.32
C SER A 181 18.48 -1.36 13.49
N VAL A 182 19.59 -1.66 12.81
CA VAL A 182 19.82 -2.90 12.07
C VAL A 182 21.26 -3.32 12.34
N GLY A 183 21.46 -4.41 13.07
CA GLY A 183 22.79 -4.79 13.55
C GLY A 183 23.38 -3.70 14.46
N ASN A 184 24.54 -3.17 14.08
CA ASN A 184 25.23 -2.10 14.82
C ASN A 184 24.92 -0.69 14.28
N GLU A 185 24.19 -0.59 13.17
CA GLU A 185 23.85 0.70 12.57
C GLU A 185 22.52 1.22 13.10
N GLN A 186 22.44 2.54 13.25
CA GLN A 186 21.26 3.19 13.79
C GLN A 186 20.99 4.56 13.18
N VAL A 187 19.72 4.91 13.06
CA VAL A 187 19.25 6.24 12.67
C VAL A 187 18.21 6.71 13.68
N VAL A 188 18.30 7.97 14.11
CA VAL A 188 17.38 8.59 15.07
C VAL A 188 16.60 9.69 14.37
N PHE A 189 15.28 9.71 14.59
CA PHE A 189 14.39 10.79 14.18
C PHE A 189 13.83 11.46 15.45
N SER A 190 14.15 12.73 15.64
CA SER A 190 13.73 13.52 16.81
C SER A 190 12.52 14.40 16.53
N LYS A 191 11.60 14.52 17.49
CA LYS A 191 10.50 15.49 17.45
C LYS A 191 10.99 16.94 17.53
N GLU A 192 12.04 17.18 18.32
CA GLU A 192 12.63 18.52 18.48
C GLU A 192 13.20 19.05 17.15
N LEU A 193 13.72 18.15 16.31
CA LEU A 193 14.21 18.46 14.97
C LEU A 193 13.13 18.34 13.88
N GLU A 194 11.87 18.16 14.26
CA GLU A 194 10.73 17.96 13.36
C GLU A 194 10.88 16.76 12.39
N GLN A 195 11.72 15.80 12.75
CA GLN A 195 11.99 14.61 11.94
C GLN A 195 10.98 13.49 12.18
N CYS A 196 10.18 13.59 13.24
CA CYS A 196 9.08 12.67 13.48
C CYS A 196 7.90 13.31 14.23
N VAL A 197 6.75 12.65 14.15
CA VAL A 197 5.56 12.88 14.97
C VAL A 197 5.33 11.61 15.76
N ILE A 198 5.09 11.70 17.06
CA ILE A 198 4.85 10.53 17.93
C ILE A 198 3.62 10.79 18.77
N GLY A 199 2.70 9.83 18.77
CA GLY A 199 1.48 9.84 19.57
C GLY A 199 1.00 8.44 19.95
N GLY A 200 -0.06 8.39 20.75
CA GLY A 200 -0.64 7.15 21.26
C GLY A 200 -0.05 6.73 22.60
N ALA A 201 -0.11 5.43 22.91
CA ALA A 201 0.32 4.82 24.17
C ALA A 201 1.85 4.60 24.20
N VAL A 202 2.60 5.70 24.18
CA VAL A 202 4.04 5.72 24.45
C VAL A 202 4.24 6.27 25.87
N SER A 203 4.81 5.45 26.74
CA SER A 203 5.09 5.77 28.15
C SER A 203 6.56 6.12 28.39
N GLU A 204 6.98 6.19 29.66
CA GLU A 204 8.41 6.34 30.02
C GLU A 204 9.26 5.19 29.47
N ASP A 205 8.73 3.96 29.48
CA ASP A 205 9.37 2.82 28.86
C ASP A 205 9.25 2.88 27.32
N PRO A 206 10.37 2.75 26.57
CA PRO A 206 10.33 2.72 25.12
C PRO A 206 9.49 1.56 24.58
N VAL A 207 8.66 1.84 23.58
CA VAL A 207 7.95 0.79 22.84
C VAL A 207 8.86 0.26 21.73
N SER A 208 9.03 -1.06 21.67
CA SER A 208 9.82 -1.72 20.61
C SER A 208 8.89 -2.23 19.51
N LEU A 209 9.08 -1.71 18.30
CA LEU A 209 8.41 -2.16 17.09
C LEU A 209 9.42 -2.89 16.20
N VAL A 210 9.03 -4.01 15.61
CA VAL A 210 9.90 -4.78 14.72
C VAL A 210 9.24 -4.93 13.35
N PHE A 211 9.97 -4.59 12.28
CA PHE A 211 9.51 -4.78 10.91
C PHE A 211 10.66 -5.17 9.98
N SER A 212 10.32 -5.74 8.81
CA SER A 212 11.31 -6.24 7.87
C SER A 212 11.49 -5.35 6.64
N LEU A 213 12.71 -5.34 6.11
CA LEU A 213 13.14 -4.64 4.90
C LEU A 213 13.30 -5.57 3.69
N TRP A 214 12.83 -6.81 3.77
CA TRP A 214 12.87 -7.77 2.64
C TRP A 214 12.30 -7.20 1.34
N HIS A 215 11.28 -6.34 1.45
CA HIS A 215 10.62 -5.69 0.31
C HIS A 215 10.92 -4.18 0.27
N VAL A 216 12.18 -3.79 0.54
CA VAL A 216 12.60 -2.37 0.63
C VAL A 216 12.22 -1.56 -0.61
N GLN A 217 12.34 -2.12 -1.82
CA GLN A 217 11.98 -1.42 -3.06
C GLN A 217 10.49 -1.07 -3.13
N ALA A 218 9.62 -1.98 -2.66
CA ALA A 218 8.20 -1.73 -2.58
C ALA A 218 7.89 -0.57 -1.61
N MET A 219 8.56 -0.53 -0.46
CA MET A 219 8.39 0.55 0.54
C MET A 219 8.95 1.89 0.05
N VAL A 220 10.07 1.89 -0.68
CA VAL A 220 10.62 3.08 -1.34
C VAL A 220 9.63 3.64 -2.35
N HIS A 221 9.05 2.79 -3.20
CA HIS A 221 8.04 3.21 -4.18
C HIS A 221 6.75 3.73 -3.50
N ALA A 222 6.28 3.03 -2.47
CA ALA A 222 5.07 3.38 -1.73
C ALA A 222 5.21 4.72 -1.00
N SER A 223 6.32 4.94 -0.31
CA SER A 223 6.54 6.21 0.38
C SER A 223 6.69 7.38 -0.61
N ALA A 224 7.07 7.14 -1.87
CA ALA A 224 7.29 8.20 -2.86
C ALA A 224 6.00 8.94 -3.26
N VAL A 225 4.83 8.35 -2.99
CA VAL A 225 3.53 8.99 -3.23
C VAL A 225 2.98 9.74 -2.01
N SER A 226 3.71 9.78 -0.90
CA SER A 226 3.33 10.47 0.32
C SER A 226 4.42 11.43 0.81
N ASP A 227 4.04 12.51 1.48
CA ASP A 227 4.99 13.42 2.13
C ASP A 227 5.51 12.85 3.47
N ARG A 228 4.68 12.02 4.11
CA ARG A 228 4.97 11.35 5.37
C ARG A 228 4.55 9.88 5.30
N VAL A 229 5.31 9.01 5.97
CA VAL A 229 4.89 7.65 6.27
C VAL A 229 4.45 7.55 7.71
N TRP A 230 3.60 6.60 8.02
CA TRP A 230 3.10 6.35 9.37
C TRP A 230 3.39 4.90 9.75
N LEU A 231 4.18 4.71 10.79
CA LEU A 231 4.34 3.42 11.45
C LEU A 231 3.36 3.34 12.60
N LEU A 232 2.48 2.36 12.55
CA LEU A 232 1.49 2.06 13.57
C LEU A 232 1.88 0.75 14.23
N GLY A 233 1.91 0.72 15.56
CA GLY A 233 2.44 -0.40 16.33
C GLY A 233 1.60 -0.77 17.54
N GLN A 234 1.79 -1.98 18.03
CA GLN A 234 1.19 -2.45 19.27
C GLN A 234 2.19 -2.28 20.41
N SER A 235 1.80 -1.62 21.52
CA SER A 235 2.72 -1.36 22.63
C SER A 235 3.28 -2.64 23.27
N ASN A 236 2.47 -3.72 23.28
CA ASN A 236 2.83 -5.03 23.83
C ASN A 236 2.53 -6.17 22.83
N GLY A 237 2.55 -5.89 21.54
CA GLY A 237 2.17 -6.84 20.49
C GLY A 237 3.24 -7.02 19.43
N LEU A 238 2.98 -7.94 18.50
CA LEU A 238 3.93 -8.31 17.44
C LEU A 238 3.62 -7.60 16.11
N HIS A 239 2.49 -6.90 16.01
CA HIS A 239 2.03 -6.34 14.74
C HIS A 239 2.45 -4.89 14.56
N VAL A 240 3.00 -4.62 13.38
CA VAL A 240 3.35 -3.28 12.91
C VAL A 240 2.74 -3.06 11.53
N MET A 241 2.25 -1.85 11.27
CA MET A 241 1.78 -1.44 9.95
C MET A 241 2.55 -0.20 9.50
N LEU A 242 3.13 -0.26 8.31
CA LEU A 242 3.59 0.91 7.58
C LEU A 242 2.48 1.39 6.67
N ASN A 243 1.96 2.60 6.89
CA ASN A 243 1.01 3.28 6.02
C ASN A 243 1.67 4.44 5.27
N CYS A 244 1.57 4.43 3.96
CA CYS A 244 1.92 5.52 3.06
C CYS A 244 0.64 6.09 2.42
N PRO A 245 0.15 7.26 2.84
CA PRO A 245 -1.02 7.89 2.23
C PRO A 245 -0.87 8.08 0.72
N VAL A 246 -1.96 7.94 -0.02
CA VAL A 246 -2.01 8.09 -1.48
C VAL A 246 -2.97 9.24 -1.80
N GLY A 247 -2.43 10.44 -1.94
CA GLY A 247 -3.24 11.66 -1.95
C GLY A 247 -4.09 11.78 -0.67
N GLU A 248 -5.25 12.41 -0.77
CA GLU A 248 -6.17 12.56 0.35
C GLU A 248 -7.12 11.35 0.51
N SER A 249 -7.26 10.54 -0.53
CA SER A 249 -8.34 9.54 -0.64
C SER A 249 -7.86 8.10 -0.54
N GLY A 250 -6.55 7.83 -0.44
CA GLY A 250 -6.01 6.48 -0.46
C GLY A 250 -4.93 6.20 0.59
N ASN A 251 -4.64 4.91 0.79
CA ASN A 251 -3.60 4.43 1.69
C ASN A 251 -2.92 3.19 1.10
N ARG A 252 -1.58 3.19 1.08
CA ARG A 252 -0.75 2.04 0.74
C ARG A 252 -0.14 1.48 2.03
N MET A 253 -0.51 0.26 2.39
CA MET A 253 -0.16 -0.33 3.68
C MET A 253 0.66 -1.60 3.53
N PHE A 254 1.57 -1.83 4.47
CA PHE A 254 2.32 -3.07 4.67
C PHE A 254 2.14 -3.51 6.10
N TYR A 255 1.82 -4.78 6.30
CA TYR A 255 1.55 -5.36 7.61
C TYR A 255 2.62 -6.39 7.94
N PHE A 256 3.24 -6.21 9.09
CA PHE A 256 4.29 -7.05 9.65
C PHE A 256 3.76 -7.74 10.92
N GLY A 257 4.19 -8.98 11.15
CA GLY A 257 3.78 -9.81 12.28
C GLY A 257 4.50 -11.15 12.28
#